data_AF-A0AAV3Z8I4-F1
#
_entry.id   AF-A0AAV3Z8I4-F1
#
_cell.length_a   1.000
_cell.length_b   1.000
_cell.length_c   1.000
_cell.angle_alpha   90.00
_cell.angle_beta   90.00
_cell.angle_gamma   90.00
#
_symmetry.space_group_name_H-M   'P 1'
#
loop_
_entity.id
_entity.type
_entity.pdbx_description
1 polymer ?
#
loop_
_entity_poly.entity_id
_entity_poly.type
_entity_poly.pdbx_seq_one_letter_code
_entity_poly.pdbx_strand_id
1 'polypeptide(L)'
;MKRMRNSILPEISETQLGFMADKGTRNAIFALKTLMERSIQVQKDLYLCFIDYLKAFDKVRHSDLFDILAGLNIDRKDFSPQKHILGSGGSH
;
A
#
# COMPACT_ATOMS: atom_id res chain seq x y z
N MET A 1 16.65 -0.15 1.72
CA MET A 1 15.39 0.59 1.48
C MET A 1 15.47 1.73 0.47
N LYS A 2 16.49 2.62 0.47
CA LYS A 2 16.56 3.72 -0.52
C LYS A 2 16.63 3.25 -1.98
N ARG A 3 17.26 2.10 -2.25
CA ARG A 3 17.53 1.59 -3.60
C ARG A 3 16.27 1.18 -4.39
N MET A 4 15.26 0.62 -3.74
CA MET A 4 14.01 0.18 -4.38
C MET A 4 13.00 1.31 -4.60
N ARG A 5 13.14 2.40 -3.84
CA ARG A 5 12.16 3.48 -3.84
C ARG A 5 11.99 4.08 -5.23
N ASN A 6 13.07 4.25 -5.99
CA ASN A 6 13.00 4.88 -7.30
C ASN A 6 12.26 4.03 -8.34
N SER A 7 12.29 2.70 -8.20
CA SER A 7 11.55 1.79 -9.08
C SER A 7 10.11 1.61 -8.63
N ILE A 8 9.83 1.64 -7.33
CA ILE A 8 8.47 1.40 -6.79
C ILE A 8 7.63 2.68 -6.81
N LEU A 9 8.22 3.83 -6.47
CA LEU A 9 7.46 5.07 -6.26
C LEU A 9 6.65 5.53 -7.49
N PRO A 10 7.14 5.39 -8.74
CA PRO A 10 6.34 5.68 -9.93
C PRO A 10 5.11 4.77 -10.11
N GLU A 11 5.14 3.55 -9.55
CA GLU A 11 4.06 2.57 -9.64
C GLU A 11 2.99 2.75 -8.55
N ILE A 12 3.25 3.58 -7.54
CA ILE A 12 2.32 3.82 -6.44
C ILE A 12 1.32 4.90 -6.85
N SER A 13 0.02 4.57 -6.75
CA SER A 13 -1.07 5.52 -6.99
C SER A 13 -0.95 6.78 -6.11
N GLU A 14 -1.30 7.94 -6.67
CA GLU A 14 -1.39 9.20 -5.93
C GLU A 14 -2.36 9.11 -4.74
N THR A 15 -3.39 8.27 -4.86
CA THR A 15 -4.38 8.00 -3.81
C THR A 15 -3.87 7.12 -2.68
N GLN A 16 -2.70 6.49 -2.83
CA GLN A 16 -2.05 5.76 -1.73
C GLN A 16 -1.52 6.76 -0.70
N LEU A 17 -2.11 6.71 0.50
CA LEU A 17 -1.74 7.56 1.63
C LEU A 17 -0.99 6.79 2.72
N GLY A 18 -1.12 5.46 2.77
CA GLY A 18 -0.45 4.62 3.76
C GLY A 18 0.99 4.27 3.35
N PHE A 19 1.90 4.17 4.33
CA PHE A 19 3.31 3.82 4.13
C PHE A 19 4.10 4.73 3.17
N MET A 20 3.56 5.92 2.87
CA MET A 20 4.18 6.92 2.01
C MET A 20 4.80 8.03 2.85
N ALA A 21 5.99 8.51 2.46
CA ALA A 21 6.57 9.68 3.10
C ALA A 21 5.63 10.88 2.95
N ASP A 22 5.51 11.69 3.99
CA ASP A 22 4.72 12.93 4.03
C ASP A 22 3.20 12.75 3.83
N LYS A 23 2.71 11.50 3.72
CA LYS A 23 1.30 11.15 3.72
C LYS A 23 0.98 10.34 4.97
N GLY A 24 0.11 10.87 5.81
CA GLY A 24 -0.30 10.23 7.06
C GLY A 24 -1.80 10.15 7.20
N THR A 25 -2.26 9.36 8.17
CA THR A 25 -3.68 9.16 8.49
C THR A 25 -4.42 10.48 8.71
N ARG A 26 -3.75 11.49 9.28
CA ARG A 26 -4.32 12.83 9.47
C ARG A 26 -4.74 13.49 8.16
N ASN A 27 -3.93 13.35 7.11
CA ASN A 27 -4.24 13.90 5.79
C ASN A 27 -5.41 13.15 5.15
N ALA A 28 -5.46 11.81 5.31
CA ALA A 28 -6.57 10.99 4.83
C ALA A 28 -7.90 11.37 5.50
N ILE A 29 -7.90 11.53 6.83
CA ILE A 29 -9.09 11.95 7.60
C ILE A 29 -9.52 13.35 7.18
N PHE A 30 -8.58 14.28 7.02
CA PHE A 30 -8.89 15.63 6.57
C PHE A 30 -9.53 15.63 5.18
N ALA A 31 -8.95 14.90 4.22
CA ALA A 31 -9.49 14.80 2.86
C ALA A 31 -10.91 14.20 2.86
N LEU A 32 -11.15 13.14 3.64
CA LEU A 32 -12.48 12.54 3.78
C LEU A 32 -13.49 13.53 4.37
N LYS A 33 -13.11 14.25 5.43
CA LYS A 33 -13.95 15.27 6.06
C LYS A 33 -14.30 16.38 5.06
N THR A 34 -13.32 16.89 4.33
CA THR A 34 -13.55 17.91 3.29
C THR A 34 -14.49 17.40 2.19
N LEU A 35 -14.38 16.13 1.78
CA LEU A 35 -15.29 15.54 0.79
C LEU A 35 -16.74 15.48 1.30
N MET A 36 -16.93 15.06 2.56
CA MET A 36 -18.25 15.03 3.21
C MET A 36 -18.86 16.43 3.36
N GLU A 37 -18.06 17.42 3.78
CA GLU A 37 -18.55 18.81 3.90
C GLU A 37 -18.98 19.37 2.55
N ARG A 38 -18.20 19.09 1.49
CA ARG A 38 -18.54 19.53 0.12
C ARG A 38 -19.79 18.85 -0.40
N SER A 39 -19.99 17.55 -0.14
CA SER A 39 -21.20 16.85 -0.61
C SER A 39 -22.46 17.43 0.01
N ILE A 40 -22.42 17.79 1.30
CA ILE A 40 -23.50 18.51 2.00
C ILE A 40 -23.74 19.88 1.35
N GLN A 41 -22.68 20.65 1.08
CA GLN A 41 -22.79 21.99 0.48
C GLN A 41 -23.45 21.98 -0.90
N VAL A 42 -23.17 20.97 -1.72
CA VAL A 42 -23.75 20.84 -3.07
C VAL A 42 -25.04 20.02 -3.09
N GLN A 43 -25.59 19.66 -1.93
CA GLN A 43 -26.80 18.84 -1.78
C GLN A 43 -26.75 17.53 -2.58
N LYS A 44 -25.61 16.85 -2.55
CA LYS A 44 -25.44 15.52 -3.14
C LYS A 44 -25.16 14.49 -2.07
N ASP A 45 -25.78 13.33 -2.22
CA ASP A 45 -25.50 12.18 -1.38
C ASP A 45 -24.07 11.69 -1.62
N LEU A 46 -23.39 11.34 -0.54
CA LEU A 46 -22.07 10.72 -0.54
C LEU A 46 -22.16 9.36 0.13
N TYR A 47 -21.81 8.30 -0.61
CA TYR A 47 -21.77 6.94 -0.10
C TYR A 47 -20.31 6.53 0.11
N LEU A 48 -19.99 5.99 1.28
CA LEU A 48 -18.65 5.55 1.66
C LEU A 48 -18.65 4.04 1.91
N CYS A 49 -17.66 3.34 1.34
CA CYS A 49 -17.43 1.93 1.57
C CYS A 49 -16.04 1.74 2.20
N PHE A 50 -15.99 1.18 3.41
CA PHE A 50 -14.75 0.85 4.09
C PHE A 50 -14.44 -0.64 3.89
N ILE A 51 -13.29 -0.92 3.29
CA ILE A 51 -12.81 -2.28 3.03
C ILE A 51 -11.56 -2.49 3.87
N ASP A 52 -11.57 -3.54 4.69
CA ASP A 52 -10.40 -3.96 5.47
C ASP A 52 -10.06 -5.42 5.19
N TYR A 53 -8.77 -5.73 5.10
CA TYR A 53 -8.28 -7.06 4.79
C TYR A 53 -7.79 -7.75 6.05
N LEU A 54 -8.52 -8.77 6.51
CA LEU A 54 -8.09 -9.60 7.63
C LEU A 54 -6.74 -10.27 7.32
N LYS A 55 -5.72 -9.99 8.14
CA LYS A 55 -4.36 -10.55 8.02
C LYS A 55 -3.75 -10.27 6.64
N ALA A 56 -3.80 -9.01 6.20
CA ALA A 56 -3.39 -8.59 4.86
C ALA A 56 -2.00 -9.10 4.44
N PHE A 57 -1.00 -9.05 5.33
CA PHE A 57 0.37 -9.49 5.01
C PHE A 57 0.50 -11.00 4.92
N ASP A 58 -0.18 -11.77 5.78
CA ASP A 58 -0.11 -13.24 5.79
C ASP A 58 -0.78 -13.86 4.55
N LYS A 59 -1.70 -13.13 3.93
CA LYS A 59 -2.48 -13.60 2.77
C LYS A 59 -1.86 -13.25 1.42
N VAL A 60 -0.76 -12.50 1.40
CA VAL A 60 -0.07 -12.19 0.14
C VAL A 60 0.61 -13.45 -0.38
N ARG A 61 0.31 -13.85 -1.62
CA ARG A 61 1.06 -14.92 -2.29
C ARG A 61 2.46 -14.41 -2.62
N HIS A 62 3.46 -14.93 -1.92
CA HIS A 62 4.83 -14.46 -2.06
C HIS A 62 5.41 -14.66 -3.47
N SER A 63 5.00 -15.72 -4.19
CA SER A 63 5.39 -15.94 -5.59
C SER A 63 5.05 -14.72 -6.45
N ASP A 64 3.79 -14.31 -6.42
CA ASP A 64 3.27 -13.22 -7.24
C ASP A 64 3.91 -11.89 -6.86
N LEU A 65 4.11 -11.66 -5.56
CA LEU A 65 4.80 -10.47 -5.08
C LEU A 65 6.22 -10.39 -5.66
N PHE A 66 6.97 -11.50 -5.65
CA PHE A 66 8.32 -11.52 -6.21
C PHE A 66 8.33 -11.39 -7.73
N ASP A 67 7.35 -11.93 -8.44
CA ASP A 67 7.24 -11.78 -9.90
C ASP A 67 6.97 -10.31 -10.28
N ILE A 68 6.11 -9.61 -9.55
CA ILE A 68 5.87 -8.18 -9.72
C ILE A 68 7.15 -7.38 -9.47
N LEU A 69 7.86 -7.69 -8.37
CA LEU A 69 9.11 -6.99 -8.02
C LEU A 69 10.21 -7.25 -9.04
N ALA A 70 10.30 -8.46 -9.60
CA ALA A 70 11.23 -8.79 -10.68
C ALA A 70 10.93 -7.98 -11.95
N GLY A 71 9.64 -7.78 -12.29
CA GLY A 71 9.22 -6.89 -13.38
C GLY A 71 9.68 -5.44 -13.20
N LEU A 72 9.85 -4.98 -11.96
CA LEU A 72 10.39 -3.65 -11.62
C LEU A 72 11.93 -3.61 -11.52
N ASN A 73 12.62 -4.67 -11.97
CA ASN A 73 14.07 -4.86 -11.86
C ASN A 73 14.58 -4.88 -10.41
N ILE A 74 13.76 -5.39 -9.49
CA ILE A 74 14.13 -5.52 -8.08
C ILE A 74 14.36 -7.01 -7.77
N ASP A 75 15.63 -7.36 -7.55
CA ASP A 75 16.05 -8.75 -7.35
C ASP A 75 15.89 -9.18 -5.88
N ARG A 76 15.60 -10.46 -5.64
CA ARG A 76 15.52 -11.09 -4.31
C ARG A 76 16.74 -10.80 -3.43
N LYS A 77 17.93 -10.68 -4.02
CA LYS A 77 19.16 -10.30 -3.29
C LYS A 77 19.07 -8.94 -2.62
N ASP A 78 18.25 -8.03 -3.15
CA ASP A 78 18.06 -6.69 -2.60
C ASP A 78 17.16 -6.69 -1.35
N PHE A 79 16.52 -7.82 -1.03
CA PHE A 79 15.67 -8.06 0.14
C PHE A 79 16.33 -8.93 1.23
N SER A 80 17.62 -9.28 1.08
CA SER A 80 18.39 -10.14 1.99
C SER A 80 18.29 -9.81 3.50
N PRO A 81 18.02 -8.55 3.95
CA PRO A 81 17.75 -8.25 5.37
C PRO A 81 16.33 -8.57 5.87
N GLN A 82 15.34 -8.78 4.99
CA GLN A 82 13.91 -8.78 5.34
C GLN A 82 13.28 -10.18 5.42
N LYS A 83 14.08 -11.23 5.21
CA LYS A 83 13.65 -12.65 5.23
C LYS A 83 12.91 -13.07 6.52
N HIS A 84 13.14 -12.37 7.64
CA HIS A 84 12.47 -12.66 8.92
C HIS A 84 11.04 -12.07 9.01
N ILE A 85 10.72 -11.04 8.22
CA ILE A 85 9.40 -10.35 8.27
C ILE A 85 8.39 -11.05 7.37
N LEU A 86 8.86 -11.72 6.30
CA LEU A 86 8.01 -12.43 5.33
C LEU A 86 7.73 -13.89 5.69
N GLY A 87 8.04 -14.33 6.92
CA GLY A 87 7.62 -15.64 7.42
C GLY A 87 8.13 -16.83 6.61
N SER A 88 9.13 -17.51 7.16
CA SER A 88 9.39 -18.92 6.86
C SER A 88 8.18 -19.78 7.23
N GLY A 89 7.21 -19.90 6.32
CA GLY A 89 6.18 -20.94 6.30
C GLY A 89 6.68 -22.10 5.44
N GLY A 90 7.03 -23.22 6.07
CA GLY A 90 7.71 -24.34 5.43
C GLY A 90 6.81 -25.36 4.70
N SER A 91 7.52 -26.32 4.10
CA SER A 91 7.13 -27.69 3.74
C SER A 91 6.44 -27.92 2.37
N HIS A 92 7.24 -28.06 1.32
CA HIS A 92 7.65 -29.37 0.77
C HIS A 92 8.88 -29.20 -0.14
#